data_AF-A0A1C5F3D9-F1
#
_entry.id   AF-A0A1C5F3D9-F1
#
_cell.length_a   1.000
_cell.length_b   1.000
_cell.length_c   1.000
_cell.angle_alpha   90.00
_cell.angle_beta   90.00
_cell.angle_gamma   90.00
#
_symmetry.space_group_name_H-M   'P 1'
#
loop_
_entity.id
_entity.type
_entity.pdbx_description
1 polymer ?
#
loop_
_entity_poly.entity_id
_entity_poly.type
_entity_poly.pdbx_seq_one_letter_code
_entity_poly.pdbx_strand_id
1 'polypeptide(L)'
;PGGVPPVTGRGGAGESLTPEELRTLASWDRDLDALTGELRRARATVRDVPVPPSLSASQLLRLAADPDGFARELARPMPRPPQPAARRGTRFHAWVESRFEELPLPMLGPDELPGGEEDEPEIADERDLAALKAAFERTPYARRTPYRVEAPFHLTLAGRMIRGRIDAVYRHARTDQETGSETYTYEIVDWKTSRARTADPLQLAVYRLAWAEQHGLPLTAVTAAFLYVRTGEVVRPERLPGRPELERVLTGGPPGPDADMPTDEGSQEPADRTAPGAR
;
A
#
# COMPACT_ATOMS: atom_id res chain seq x y z
N PRO A 1 -61.03 30.40 29.86
CA PRO A 1 -61.83 29.31 30.48
C PRO A 1 -61.97 28.11 29.53
N GLY A 2 -61.33 26.99 29.89
CA GLY A 2 -61.55 25.65 29.32
C GLY A 2 -60.87 25.41 27.97
N GLY A 3 -59.95 24.47 27.77
CA GLY A 3 -59.47 23.38 28.61
C GLY A 3 -58.88 22.34 27.65
N VAL A 4 -57.56 22.26 27.57
CA VAL A 4 -56.84 21.22 26.83
C VAL A 4 -57.08 19.90 27.57
N PRO A 5 -57.59 18.84 26.93
CA PRO A 5 -57.68 17.55 27.59
C PRO A 5 -56.27 17.01 27.85
N PRO A 6 -56.01 16.40 29.03
CA PRO A 6 -54.69 15.91 29.36
C PRO A 6 -54.33 14.72 28.45
N VAL A 7 -53.11 14.75 27.92
CA VAL A 7 -52.47 13.55 27.39
C VAL A 7 -52.23 12.63 28.58
N THR A 8 -53.10 11.65 28.77
CA THR A 8 -52.88 10.59 29.75
C THR A 8 -51.85 9.65 29.16
N GLY A 9 -50.60 9.80 29.59
CA GLY A 9 -49.65 8.72 29.53
C GLY A 9 -50.20 7.52 30.28
N ARG A 10 -50.35 6.41 29.58
CA ARG A 10 -50.49 5.09 30.18
C ARG A 10 -49.31 4.27 29.70
N GLY A 11 -48.26 4.19 30.52
CA GLY A 11 -47.29 3.12 30.43
C GLY A 11 -48.00 1.79 30.66
N GLY A 12 -47.73 0.83 29.79
CA GLY A 12 -48.23 -0.53 29.90
C GLY A 12 -47.45 -1.45 28.97
N ALA A 13 -46.53 -2.21 29.56
CA ALA A 13 -45.90 -3.44 29.08
C ALA A 13 -45.17 -3.38 27.72
N GLY A 14 -43.86 -3.70 27.75
CA GLY A 14 -43.20 -4.23 26.56
C GLY A 14 -44.07 -5.35 26.00
N GLU A 15 -44.36 -5.26 24.71
CA GLU A 15 -45.14 -6.23 23.97
C GLU A 15 -44.44 -7.59 24.11
N SER A 16 -44.88 -8.35 25.13
CA SER A 16 -44.27 -9.62 25.48
C SER A 16 -44.67 -10.56 24.36
N LEU A 17 -43.68 -10.94 23.55
CA LEU A 17 -43.83 -11.90 22.47
C LEU A 17 -44.66 -13.09 22.98
N THR A 18 -45.69 -13.43 22.24
CA THR A 18 -46.51 -14.60 22.51
C THR A 18 -45.63 -15.86 22.52
N PRO A 19 -46.04 -16.94 23.22
CA PRO A 19 -45.30 -18.19 23.20
C PRO A 19 -45.10 -18.79 21.80
N GLU A 20 -45.92 -18.40 20.82
CA GLU A 20 -45.75 -18.76 19.41
C GLU A 20 -44.67 -17.92 18.74
N GLU A 21 -44.66 -16.60 18.95
CA GLU A 21 -43.60 -15.71 18.45
C GLU A 21 -42.23 -16.04 19.04
N LEU A 22 -42.16 -16.40 20.33
CA LEU A 22 -40.91 -16.85 20.96
C LEU A 22 -40.38 -18.15 20.33
N ARG A 23 -41.27 -19.08 19.96
CA ARG A 23 -40.88 -20.33 19.29
C ARG A 23 -40.41 -20.07 17.86
N THR A 24 -41.06 -19.16 17.16
CA THR A 24 -40.66 -18.73 15.82
C THR A 24 -39.31 -18.03 15.85
N LEU A 25 -39.09 -17.09 16.77
CA LEU A 25 -37.82 -16.40 16.96
C LEU A 25 -36.69 -17.40 17.29
N ALA A 26 -36.93 -18.33 18.22
CA ALA A 26 -35.96 -19.37 18.55
C ALA A 26 -35.69 -20.34 17.37
N SER A 27 -36.65 -20.51 16.45
CA SER A 27 -36.41 -21.25 15.21
C SER A 27 -35.52 -20.47 14.26
N TRP A 28 -35.80 -19.18 14.09
CA TRP A 28 -34.99 -18.30 13.25
C TRP A 28 -33.56 -18.17 13.76
N ASP A 29 -33.34 -18.09 15.07
CA ASP A 29 -31.99 -18.07 15.66
C ASP A 29 -31.24 -19.38 15.36
N ARG A 30 -31.90 -20.53 15.50
CA ARG A 30 -31.28 -21.84 15.16
C ARG A 30 -30.96 -21.95 13.67
N ASP A 31 -31.85 -21.49 12.80
CA ASP A 31 -31.65 -21.51 11.36
C ASP A 31 -30.51 -20.56 10.96
N LEU A 32 -30.41 -19.38 11.60
CA LEU A 32 -29.36 -18.41 11.38
C LEU A 32 -28.00 -18.93 11.87
N ASP A 33 -27.95 -19.61 13.02
CA ASP A 33 -26.75 -20.29 13.53
C ASP A 33 -26.32 -21.44 12.61
N ALA A 34 -27.28 -22.23 12.12
CA ALA A 34 -27.02 -23.34 11.21
C ALA A 34 -26.45 -22.85 9.87
N LEU A 35 -27.09 -21.83 9.26
CA LEU A 35 -26.63 -21.21 8.02
C LEU A 35 -25.28 -20.51 8.19
N THR A 36 -25.05 -19.84 9.33
CA THR A 36 -23.75 -19.22 9.65
C THR A 36 -22.67 -20.29 9.84
N GLY A 37 -23.00 -21.41 10.50
CA GLY A 37 -22.10 -22.55 10.68
C GLY A 37 -21.79 -23.29 9.38
N GLU A 38 -22.76 -23.41 8.48
CA GLU A 38 -22.57 -23.97 7.14
C GLU A 38 -21.72 -23.06 6.26
N LEU A 39 -22.01 -21.74 6.25
CA LEU A 39 -21.21 -20.75 5.55
C LEU A 39 -19.74 -20.75 6.02
N ARG A 40 -19.52 -20.85 7.35
CA ARG A 40 -18.17 -20.98 7.93
C ARG A 40 -17.49 -22.27 7.44
N ARG A 41 -18.17 -23.41 7.44
CA ARG A 41 -17.60 -24.70 6.97
C ARG A 41 -17.34 -24.72 5.47
N ALA A 42 -18.24 -24.17 4.66
CA ALA A 42 -18.06 -24.04 3.21
C ALA A 42 -16.92 -23.09 2.84
N ARG A 43 -16.63 -22.09 3.68
CA ARG A 43 -15.46 -21.20 3.57
C ARG A 43 -14.18 -21.83 4.16
N ALA A 44 -14.30 -22.78 5.08
CA ALA A 44 -13.19 -23.44 5.76
C ALA A 44 -12.54 -24.58 4.95
N THR A 45 -12.99 -24.87 3.72
CA THR A 45 -12.17 -25.62 2.77
C THR A 45 -11.02 -24.72 2.31
N VAL A 46 -10.03 -24.59 3.20
CA VAL A 46 -8.76 -23.92 2.94
C VAL A 46 -8.15 -24.60 1.72
N ARG A 47 -8.20 -23.91 0.58
CA ARG A 47 -7.44 -24.30 -0.59
C ARG A 47 -6.11 -23.56 -0.46
N ASP A 48 -5.06 -24.29 -0.12
CA ASP A 48 -3.71 -23.73 -0.16
C ASP A 48 -3.39 -23.32 -1.60
N VAL A 49 -3.41 -22.03 -1.87
CA VAL A 49 -3.05 -21.47 -3.18
C VAL A 49 -1.57 -21.12 -3.12
N PRO A 50 -0.69 -21.81 -3.87
CA PRO A 50 0.72 -21.50 -3.86
C PRO A 50 0.93 -20.08 -4.43
N VAL A 51 1.59 -19.23 -3.66
CA VAL A 51 2.00 -17.90 -4.13
C VAL A 51 3.02 -18.08 -5.27
N PRO A 52 2.84 -17.41 -6.43
CA PRO A 52 3.75 -17.53 -7.55
C PRO A 52 5.22 -17.23 -7.20
N PRO A 53 6.19 -17.83 -7.92
CA PRO A 53 7.62 -17.58 -7.69
C PRO A 53 8.04 -16.15 -8.10
N SER A 54 7.24 -15.47 -8.93
CA SER A 54 7.42 -14.06 -9.27
C SER A 54 6.15 -13.25 -9.00
N LEU A 55 6.33 -12.09 -8.37
CA LEU A 55 5.27 -11.14 -8.06
C LEU A 55 5.65 -9.76 -8.61
N SER A 56 4.68 -8.99 -9.11
CA SER A 56 4.88 -7.55 -9.26
C SER A 56 4.90 -6.87 -7.90
N ALA A 57 5.49 -5.67 -7.82
CA ALA A 57 5.41 -4.84 -6.62
C ALA A 57 3.95 -4.61 -6.18
N SER A 58 3.05 -4.35 -7.12
CA SER A 58 1.62 -4.20 -6.84
C SER A 58 0.95 -5.47 -6.30
N GLN A 59 1.38 -6.67 -6.74
CA GLN A 59 0.91 -7.93 -6.19
C GLN A 59 1.43 -8.16 -4.77
N LEU A 60 2.68 -7.79 -4.48
CA LEU A 60 3.24 -7.85 -3.13
C LEU A 60 2.47 -6.94 -2.16
N LEU A 61 2.16 -5.70 -2.57
CA LEU A 61 1.33 -4.79 -1.76
C LEU A 61 -0.07 -5.34 -1.51
N ARG A 62 -0.69 -5.94 -2.52
CA ARG A 62 -2.00 -6.57 -2.36
C ARG A 62 -1.94 -7.76 -1.42
N LEU A 63 -0.92 -8.61 -1.54
CA LEU A 63 -0.69 -9.72 -0.64
C LEU A 63 -0.52 -9.22 0.81
N ALA A 64 0.19 -8.12 1.02
CA ALA A 64 0.34 -7.52 2.34
C ALA A 64 -0.98 -6.99 2.92
N ALA A 65 -1.82 -6.40 2.08
CA ALA A 65 -3.08 -5.77 2.50
C ALA A 65 -4.22 -6.79 2.77
N ASP A 66 -4.35 -7.82 1.93
CA ASP A 66 -5.39 -8.85 2.04
C ASP A 66 -4.86 -10.19 1.49
N PRO A 67 -4.14 -10.98 2.31
CA PRO A 67 -3.60 -12.28 1.89
C PRO A 67 -4.68 -13.26 1.41
N ASP A 68 -5.81 -13.32 2.12
CA ASP A 68 -6.92 -14.22 1.80
C ASP A 68 -7.63 -13.79 0.51
N GLY A 69 -7.79 -12.47 0.30
CA GLY A 69 -8.32 -11.91 -0.93
C GLY A 69 -7.41 -12.17 -2.12
N PHE A 70 -6.11 -11.98 -1.94
CA PHE A 70 -5.13 -12.28 -2.97
C PHE A 70 -5.14 -13.78 -3.35
N ALA A 71 -5.22 -14.69 -2.37
CA ALA A 71 -5.35 -16.12 -2.62
C ALA A 71 -6.64 -16.45 -3.40
N ARG A 72 -7.77 -15.83 -3.06
CA ARG A 72 -9.03 -15.96 -3.80
C ARG A 72 -8.92 -15.47 -5.24
N GLU A 73 -8.26 -14.34 -5.48
CA GLU A 73 -8.01 -13.81 -6.82
C GLU A 73 -7.13 -14.75 -7.66
N LEU A 74 -6.08 -15.32 -7.06
CA LEU A 74 -5.22 -16.31 -7.72
C LEU A 74 -5.98 -17.59 -8.07
N ALA A 75 -6.88 -18.05 -7.20
CA ALA A 75 -7.70 -19.23 -7.45
C ALA A 75 -8.76 -19.01 -8.53
N ARG A 76 -9.27 -17.78 -8.70
CA ARG A 76 -10.32 -17.42 -9.66
C ARG A 76 -10.07 -16.03 -10.27
N PRO A 77 -9.21 -15.94 -11.30
CA PRO A 77 -8.93 -14.68 -11.97
C PRO A 77 -10.19 -14.17 -12.70
N MET A 78 -10.74 -13.05 -12.25
CA MET A 78 -11.87 -12.38 -12.91
C MET A 78 -11.38 -11.23 -13.80
N PRO A 79 -11.92 -11.05 -15.02
CA PRO A 79 -11.68 -9.85 -15.81
C PRO A 79 -12.09 -8.61 -15.02
N ARG A 80 -11.22 -7.60 -14.96
CA ARG A 80 -11.56 -6.31 -14.33
C ARG A 80 -12.00 -5.32 -15.40
N PRO A 81 -13.10 -4.59 -15.21
CA PRO A 81 -13.47 -3.52 -16.14
C PRO A 81 -12.38 -2.44 -16.13
N PRO A 82 -12.12 -1.78 -17.27
CA PRO A 82 -11.18 -0.67 -17.33
C PRO A 82 -11.65 0.45 -16.41
N GLN A 83 -10.76 0.91 -15.53
CA GLN A 83 -11.06 2.01 -14.60
C GLN A 83 -10.54 3.34 -15.19
N PRO A 84 -11.39 4.36 -15.42
CA PRO A 84 -10.95 5.65 -15.97
C PRO A 84 -9.83 6.30 -15.16
N ALA A 85 -9.88 6.18 -13.83
CA ALA A 85 -8.83 6.68 -12.95
C ALA A 85 -7.46 6.03 -13.19
N ALA A 86 -7.42 4.74 -13.54
CA ALA A 86 -6.19 4.04 -13.88
C ALA A 86 -5.64 4.50 -15.24
N ARG A 87 -6.52 4.70 -16.24
CA ARG A 87 -6.13 5.25 -17.56
C ARG A 87 -5.43 6.61 -17.42
N ARG A 88 -5.98 7.49 -16.58
CA ARG A 88 -5.40 8.81 -16.29
C ARG A 88 -4.02 8.74 -15.65
N GLY A 89 -3.83 7.81 -14.70
CA GLY A 89 -2.52 7.56 -14.10
C GLY A 89 -1.50 7.15 -15.16
N THR A 90 -1.82 6.13 -15.97
CA THR A 90 -0.94 5.65 -17.04
C THR A 90 -0.57 6.77 -18.04
N ARG A 91 -1.55 7.57 -18.50
CA ARG A 91 -1.29 8.69 -19.41
C ARG A 91 -0.41 9.78 -18.79
N PHE A 92 -0.58 10.06 -17.50
CA PHE A 92 0.29 11.01 -16.79
C PHE A 92 1.74 10.51 -16.73
N HIS A 93 1.97 9.25 -16.36
CA HIS A 93 3.31 8.68 -16.29
C HIS A 93 3.99 8.69 -17.66
N ALA A 94 3.29 8.25 -18.71
CA ALA A 94 3.79 8.28 -20.08
C ALA A 94 4.17 9.70 -20.55
N TRP A 95 3.40 10.72 -20.15
CA TRP A 95 3.76 12.11 -20.45
C TRP A 95 5.01 12.58 -19.69
N VAL A 96 5.19 12.20 -18.42
CA VAL A 96 6.39 12.57 -17.69
C VAL A 96 7.61 11.86 -18.27
N GLU A 97 7.49 10.58 -18.63
CA GLU A 97 8.50 9.81 -19.35
C GLU A 97 8.90 10.52 -20.65
N SER A 98 7.93 10.83 -21.53
CA SER A 98 8.22 11.51 -22.81
C SER A 98 8.87 12.89 -22.64
N ARG A 99 8.57 13.61 -21.55
CA ARG A 99 9.18 14.92 -21.25
C ARG A 99 10.67 14.81 -20.93
N PHE A 100 11.11 13.69 -20.36
CA PHE A 100 12.51 13.49 -19.95
C PHE A 100 13.28 12.55 -20.89
N GLU A 101 12.62 11.96 -21.89
CA GLU A 101 13.22 11.16 -22.96
C GLU A 101 13.94 11.98 -24.06
N GLU A 102 13.83 13.31 -24.08
CA GLU A 102 14.54 14.18 -25.05
C GLU A 102 16.04 14.37 -24.71
N LEU A 103 16.83 13.31 -24.94
CA LEU A 103 18.28 13.33 -25.20
C LEU A 103 18.72 11.98 -25.82
N PRO A 104 19.12 11.88 -27.09
CA PRO A 104 18.54 12.36 -28.36
C PRO A 104 17.76 11.26 -29.12
N LEU A 105 16.74 11.65 -29.89
CA LEU A 105 15.98 10.79 -30.81
C LEU A 105 16.81 10.34 -32.04
N PRO A 106 16.42 9.22 -32.66
CA PRO A 106 15.85 9.33 -34.00
C PRO A 106 14.40 8.84 -34.06
N MET A 107 13.62 9.60 -34.82
CA MET A 107 12.18 9.49 -35.11
C MET A 107 11.63 8.06 -35.29
N LEU A 108 10.51 7.78 -34.64
CA LEU A 108 9.52 6.79 -35.10
C LEU A 108 8.24 7.55 -35.48
N GLY A 109 7.75 7.26 -36.70
CA GLY A 109 6.69 8.00 -37.39
C GLY A 109 5.28 7.76 -36.83
N PRO A 110 4.31 8.60 -37.26
CA PRO A 110 2.94 8.53 -36.79
C PRO A 110 2.17 7.46 -37.57
N ASP A 111 2.10 6.24 -37.06
CA ASP A 111 1.09 5.25 -37.48
C ASP A 111 1.00 4.12 -36.45
N GLU A 112 -0.03 4.17 -35.59
CA GLU A 112 -0.80 3.01 -35.11
C GLU A 112 -1.90 3.46 -34.12
N LEU A 113 -3.13 3.61 -34.62
CA LEU A 113 -4.32 3.48 -33.77
C LEU A 113 -5.45 2.81 -34.58
N PRO A 114 -5.82 1.55 -34.26
CA PRO A 114 -7.06 0.96 -34.74
C PRO A 114 -8.25 1.51 -33.92
N GLY A 115 -9.39 1.64 -34.60
CA GLY A 115 -10.52 2.46 -34.19
C GLY A 115 -11.21 2.12 -32.86
N GLY A 116 -11.90 3.13 -32.33
CA GLY A 116 -12.81 3.05 -31.21
C GLY A 116 -13.68 4.31 -31.18
N GLU A 117 -14.98 4.08 -31.34
CA GLU A 117 -16.12 5.02 -31.42
C GLU A 117 -15.98 6.34 -30.62
N GLU A 118 -16.39 7.42 -31.26
CA GLU A 118 -16.58 8.75 -30.68
C GLU A 118 -17.70 8.70 -29.63
N ASP A 119 -17.34 8.78 -28.36
CA ASP A 119 -18.25 9.17 -27.29
C ASP A 119 -17.53 10.15 -26.35
N GLU A 120 -18.29 11.08 -25.77
CA GLU A 120 -17.88 12.18 -24.90
C GLU A 120 -16.88 11.92 -23.71
N PRO A 121 -16.56 10.70 -23.21
CA PRO A 121 -15.52 10.51 -22.20
C PRO A 121 -14.08 10.95 -22.58
N GLU A 122 -13.73 11.10 -23.85
CA GLU A 122 -12.33 11.41 -24.23
C GLU A 122 -11.91 12.85 -23.88
N ILE A 123 -12.83 13.80 -24.01
CA ILE A 123 -12.55 15.23 -23.76
C ILE A 123 -12.41 15.51 -22.26
N ALA A 124 -13.18 14.82 -21.42
CA ALA A 124 -13.06 14.94 -19.96
C ALA A 124 -11.71 14.40 -19.46
N ASP A 125 -11.27 13.26 -20.00
CA ASP A 125 -9.98 12.65 -19.68
C ASP A 125 -8.80 13.56 -20.08
N GLU A 126 -8.88 14.23 -21.24
CA GLU A 126 -7.83 15.15 -21.70
C GLU A 126 -7.74 16.43 -20.86
N ARG A 127 -8.87 17.03 -20.48
CA ARG A 127 -8.90 18.18 -19.56
C ARG A 127 -8.30 17.81 -18.19
N ASP A 128 -8.59 16.61 -17.71
CA ASP A 128 -8.05 16.10 -16.45
C ASP A 128 -6.53 15.87 -16.53
N LEU A 129 -6.04 15.37 -17.67
CA LEU A 129 -4.62 15.20 -17.93
C LEU A 129 -3.90 16.56 -18.00
N ALA A 130 -4.46 17.54 -18.72
CA ALA A 130 -3.93 18.90 -18.77
C ALA A 130 -3.82 19.55 -17.38
N ALA A 131 -4.83 19.34 -16.53
CA ALA A 131 -4.80 19.79 -15.14
C ALA A 131 -3.69 19.09 -14.32
N LEU A 132 -3.44 17.80 -14.54
CA LEU A 132 -2.33 17.08 -13.91
C LEU A 132 -0.96 17.58 -14.37
N LYS A 133 -0.80 17.86 -15.67
CA LYS A 133 0.43 18.45 -16.23
C LYS A 133 0.73 19.80 -15.58
N ALA A 134 -0.25 20.71 -15.58
CA ALA A 134 -0.12 22.03 -14.95
C ALA A 134 0.08 21.95 -13.42
N ALA A 135 -0.46 20.93 -12.76
CA ALA A 135 -0.21 20.70 -11.33
C ALA A 135 1.23 20.21 -11.09
N PHE A 136 1.70 19.24 -11.89
CA PHE A 136 3.08 18.75 -11.83
C PHE A 136 4.11 19.87 -12.03
N GLU A 137 3.86 20.79 -12.95
CA GLU A 137 4.77 21.91 -13.25
C GLU A 137 4.97 22.89 -12.08
N ARG A 138 4.07 22.87 -11.09
CA ARG A 138 4.18 23.66 -9.87
C ARG A 138 4.91 22.92 -8.73
N THR A 139 5.31 21.67 -8.94
CA THR A 139 5.96 20.85 -7.91
C THR A 139 7.47 21.11 -7.86
N PRO A 140 8.14 20.77 -6.74
CA PRO A 140 9.60 20.86 -6.63
C PRO A 140 10.36 20.00 -7.66
N TYR A 141 9.71 18.99 -8.24
CA TYR A 141 10.30 18.05 -9.20
C TYR A 141 10.16 18.48 -10.66
N ALA A 142 9.31 19.48 -10.96
CA ALA A 142 9.05 19.95 -12.32
C ALA A 142 10.30 20.39 -13.09
N ARG A 143 11.28 20.97 -12.37
CA ARG A 143 12.52 21.51 -12.93
C ARG A 143 13.76 20.70 -12.57
N ARG A 144 13.58 19.57 -11.88
CA ARG A 144 14.68 18.66 -11.54
C ARG A 144 14.80 17.62 -12.64
N THR A 145 16.00 17.44 -13.16
CA THR A 145 16.27 16.34 -14.11
C THR A 145 16.42 15.04 -13.32
N PRO A 146 15.54 14.05 -13.52
CA PRO A 146 15.70 12.74 -12.91
C PRO A 146 16.96 12.05 -13.46
N TYR A 147 17.63 11.28 -12.61
CA TYR A 147 18.71 10.39 -13.03
C TYR A 147 18.18 9.23 -13.90
N ARG A 148 17.00 8.70 -13.54
CA ARG A 148 16.24 7.71 -14.31
C ARG A 148 14.75 7.93 -14.13
N VAL A 149 13.97 7.62 -15.16
CA VAL A 149 12.49 7.58 -15.16
C VAL A 149 12.07 6.17 -15.55
N GLU A 150 10.96 5.68 -14.99
CA GLU A 150 10.39 4.35 -15.26
C GLU A 150 11.43 3.21 -15.16
N ALA A 151 12.33 3.33 -14.17
CA ALA A 151 13.49 2.47 -14.00
C ALA A 151 13.05 1.05 -13.60
N PRO A 152 13.32 0.02 -14.43
CA PRO A 152 12.97 -1.36 -14.09
C PRO A 152 13.85 -1.87 -12.96
N PHE A 153 13.27 -2.70 -12.08
CA PHE A 153 14.01 -3.37 -11.02
C PHE A 153 13.58 -4.82 -10.84
N HIS A 154 14.49 -5.59 -10.25
CA HIS A 154 14.26 -6.94 -9.77
C HIS A 154 14.83 -7.07 -8.35
N LEU A 155 14.04 -7.61 -7.43
CA LEU A 155 14.42 -7.78 -6.03
C LEU A 155 14.02 -9.16 -5.53
N THR A 156 14.97 -9.93 -4.98
CA THR A 156 14.68 -11.25 -4.42
C THR A 156 14.38 -11.14 -2.93
N LEU A 157 13.16 -11.48 -2.52
CA LEU A 157 12.72 -11.50 -1.12
C LEU A 157 12.20 -12.89 -0.76
N ALA A 158 12.70 -13.49 0.32
CA ALA A 158 12.27 -14.80 0.81
C ALA A 158 12.18 -15.88 -0.32
N GLY A 159 13.20 -15.91 -1.19
CA GLY A 159 13.28 -16.84 -2.33
C GLY A 159 12.35 -16.54 -3.51
N ARG A 160 11.63 -15.40 -3.51
CA ARG A 160 10.69 -15.00 -4.58
C ARG A 160 11.19 -13.76 -5.31
N MET A 161 10.91 -13.71 -6.61
CA MET A 161 11.31 -12.61 -7.46
C MET A 161 10.24 -11.51 -7.51
N ILE A 162 10.55 -10.35 -6.94
CA ILE A 162 9.73 -9.14 -7.03
C ILE A 162 10.19 -8.29 -8.20
N ARG A 163 9.26 -7.92 -9.09
CA ARG A 163 9.54 -7.08 -10.27
C ARG A 163 8.69 -5.82 -10.28
N GLY A 164 9.20 -4.75 -10.86
CA GLY A 164 8.44 -3.51 -10.99
C GLY A 164 9.21 -2.42 -11.72
N ARG A 165 8.63 -1.22 -11.67
CA ARG A 165 9.24 0.01 -12.16
C ARG A 165 9.19 1.07 -11.07
N ILE A 166 10.25 1.85 -10.98
CA ILE A 166 10.35 3.03 -10.12
C ILE A 166 10.07 4.24 -11.01
N ASP A 167 9.06 5.04 -10.66
CA ASP A 167 8.63 6.17 -11.49
C ASP A 167 9.77 7.14 -11.76
N ALA A 168 10.47 7.60 -10.72
CA ALA A 168 11.65 8.43 -10.87
C ALA A 168 12.70 8.21 -9.79
N VAL A 169 13.96 8.33 -10.21
CA VAL A 169 15.12 8.35 -9.32
C VAL A 169 15.88 9.64 -9.56
N TYR A 170 16.13 10.41 -8.50
CA TYR A 170 16.99 11.57 -8.50
C TYR A 170 18.33 11.22 -7.85
N ARG A 171 19.40 11.86 -8.30
CA ARG A 171 20.76 11.66 -7.78
C ARG A 171 21.34 13.00 -7.35
N HIS A 172 21.94 13.02 -6.18
CA HIS A 172 22.62 14.17 -5.61
C HIS A 172 24.09 13.81 -5.38
N ALA A 173 24.99 14.62 -5.92
CA ALA A 173 26.42 14.50 -5.64
C ALA A 173 26.73 15.17 -4.30
N ARG A 174 27.56 14.52 -3.49
CA ARG A 174 28.14 15.05 -2.27
C ARG A 174 29.65 14.92 -2.38
N THR A 175 30.32 16.05 -2.51
CA THR A 175 31.78 16.12 -2.48
C THR A 175 32.25 16.13 -1.04
N ASP A 176 33.08 15.16 -0.69
CA ASP A 176 33.81 15.16 0.56
C ASP A 176 34.86 16.29 0.52
N GLN A 177 34.80 17.20 1.50
CA GLN A 177 35.62 18.42 1.48
C GLN A 177 37.09 18.16 1.83
N GLU A 178 37.41 17.06 2.50
CA GLU A 178 38.77 16.71 2.92
C GLU A 178 39.49 15.88 1.85
N THR A 179 38.78 14.94 1.24
CA THR A 179 39.35 14.02 0.26
C THR A 179 39.09 14.43 -1.20
N GLY A 180 38.15 15.35 -1.43
CA GLY A 180 37.67 15.72 -2.76
C GLY A 180 36.87 14.62 -3.46
N SER A 181 36.56 13.52 -2.77
CA SER A 181 35.85 12.38 -3.35
C SER A 181 34.37 12.69 -3.55
N GLU A 182 33.82 12.33 -4.70
CA GLU A 182 32.38 12.42 -4.95
C GLU A 182 31.67 11.16 -4.49
N THR A 183 30.71 11.34 -3.59
CA THR A 183 29.73 10.32 -3.20
C THR A 183 28.36 10.71 -3.77
N TYR A 184 27.48 9.72 -3.97
CA TYR A 184 26.15 9.98 -4.49
C TYR A 184 25.08 9.47 -3.52
N THR A 185 24.05 10.29 -3.30
CA THR A 185 22.81 9.88 -2.63
C THR A 185 21.66 9.93 -3.61
N TYR A 186 20.67 9.08 -3.41
CA TYR A 186 19.54 8.91 -4.31
C TYR A 186 18.23 9.23 -3.60
N GLU A 187 17.28 9.82 -4.33
CA GLU A 187 15.91 10.05 -3.89
C GLU A 187 14.96 9.37 -4.88
N ILE A 188 14.26 8.35 -4.41
CA ILE A 188 13.21 7.68 -5.16
C ILE A 188 11.91 8.46 -5.00
N VAL A 189 11.22 8.72 -6.10
CA VAL A 189 9.94 9.43 -6.10
C VAL A 189 8.92 8.58 -6.82
N ASP A 190 7.77 8.35 -6.17
CA ASP A 190 6.59 7.71 -6.75
C ASP A 190 5.47 8.76 -6.88
N TRP A 191 4.92 8.90 -8.09
CA TRP A 191 3.92 9.92 -8.42
C TRP A 191 2.51 9.39 -8.20
N LYS A 192 1.76 10.06 -7.33
CA LYS A 192 0.34 9.77 -7.08
C LYS A 192 -0.55 10.80 -7.77
N THR A 193 -1.40 10.33 -8.68
CA THR A 193 -2.39 11.14 -9.42
C THR A 193 -3.77 11.16 -8.76
N SER A 194 -4.02 10.29 -7.78
CA SER A 194 -5.24 10.27 -6.96
C SER A 194 -5.23 11.41 -5.93
N ARG A 195 -6.43 11.84 -5.52
CA ARG A 195 -6.59 12.85 -4.45
C ARG A 195 -6.45 12.26 -3.04
N ALA A 196 -6.76 10.98 -2.88
CA ALA A 196 -6.74 10.32 -1.58
C ALA A 196 -5.31 9.90 -1.22
N ARG A 197 -4.90 10.19 0.02
CA ARG A 197 -3.61 9.75 0.60
C ARG A 197 -3.67 8.31 1.07
N THR A 198 -3.89 7.39 0.13
CA THR A 198 -4.02 5.96 0.42
C THR A 198 -2.79 5.17 -0.01
N ALA A 199 -1.66 5.84 -0.25
CA ALA A 199 -0.44 5.19 -0.68
C ALA A 199 0.19 4.45 0.51
N ASP A 200 0.42 3.15 0.33
CA ASP A 200 1.07 2.30 1.32
C ASP A 200 2.59 2.55 1.31
N PRO A 201 3.20 2.99 2.44
CA PRO A 201 4.65 3.17 2.57
C PRO A 201 5.47 1.92 2.21
N LEU A 202 4.88 0.72 2.30
CA LEU A 202 5.51 -0.54 1.88
C LEU A 202 5.99 -0.47 0.43
N GLN A 203 5.30 0.28 -0.44
CA GLN A 203 5.70 0.46 -1.84
C GLN A 203 7.08 1.14 -1.95
N LEU A 204 7.27 2.25 -1.23
CA LEU A 204 8.54 2.97 -1.22
C LEU A 204 9.66 2.14 -0.58
N ALA A 205 9.34 1.32 0.42
CA ALA A 205 10.31 0.43 1.04
C ALA A 205 10.86 -0.60 0.04
N VAL A 206 9.98 -1.21 -0.77
CA VAL A 206 10.37 -2.14 -1.84
C VAL A 206 11.25 -1.44 -2.86
N TYR A 207 10.88 -0.23 -3.32
CA TYR A 207 11.64 0.51 -4.31
C TYR A 207 13.02 0.93 -3.78
N ARG A 208 13.07 1.43 -2.54
CA ARG A 208 14.31 1.79 -1.85
C ARG A 208 15.26 0.60 -1.75
N LEU A 209 14.76 -0.55 -1.30
CA LEU A 209 15.57 -1.75 -1.17
C LEU A 209 16.06 -2.25 -2.52
N ALA A 210 15.17 -2.31 -3.52
CA ALA A 210 15.51 -2.75 -4.87
C ALA A 210 16.61 -1.88 -5.49
N TRP A 211 16.49 -0.56 -5.40
CA TRP A 211 17.49 0.36 -5.94
C TRP A 211 18.84 0.21 -5.24
N ALA A 212 18.83 0.14 -3.89
CA ALA A 212 20.02 0.01 -3.10
C ALA A 212 20.79 -1.28 -3.42
N GLU A 213 20.11 -2.43 -3.44
CA GLU A 213 20.76 -3.72 -3.73
C GLU A 213 21.28 -3.81 -5.16
N GLN A 214 20.49 -3.36 -6.15
CA GLN A 214 20.89 -3.40 -7.56
C GLN A 214 22.15 -2.57 -7.84
N HIS A 215 22.41 -1.52 -7.04
CA HIS A 215 23.56 -0.63 -7.21
C HIS A 215 24.63 -0.82 -6.13
N GLY A 216 24.49 -1.80 -5.24
CA GLY A 216 25.45 -2.04 -4.16
C GLY A 216 25.57 -0.89 -3.16
N LEU A 217 24.49 -0.15 -2.91
CA LEU A 217 24.45 1.03 -2.04
C LEU A 217 23.98 0.67 -0.62
N PRO A 218 24.46 1.36 0.42
CA PRO A 218 23.83 1.27 1.73
C PRO A 218 22.43 1.90 1.67
N LEU A 219 21.48 1.36 2.45
CA LEU A 219 20.11 1.90 2.48
C LEU A 219 20.04 3.37 2.92
N THR A 220 21.02 3.84 3.71
CA THR A 220 21.14 5.24 4.14
C THR A 220 21.46 6.20 2.99
N ALA A 221 21.99 5.70 1.87
CA ALA A 221 22.25 6.49 0.66
C ALA A 221 21.00 6.66 -0.22
N VAL A 222 19.87 6.01 0.11
CA VAL A 222 18.65 6.03 -0.70
C VAL A 222 17.45 6.46 0.14
N THR A 223 16.90 7.63 -0.18
CA THR A 223 15.65 8.14 0.39
C THR A 223 14.48 7.86 -0.55
N ALA A 224 13.24 7.92 -0.04
CA ALA A 224 12.07 7.71 -0.87
C ALA A 224 10.89 8.61 -0.45
N ALA A 225 10.11 9.07 -1.41
CA ALA A 225 8.98 9.98 -1.19
C ALA A 225 7.82 9.70 -2.16
N PHE A 226 6.60 10.00 -1.69
CA PHE A 226 5.45 10.14 -2.58
C PHE A 226 5.29 11.60 -2.99
N LEU A 227 5.00 11.84 -4.26
CA LEU A 227 4.55 13.14 -4.76
C LEU A 227 3.07 13.04 -5.15
N TYR A 228 2.20 13.72 -4.43
CA TYR A 228 0.79 13.85 -4.78
C TYR A 228 0.63 14.99 -5.78
N VAL A 229 0.61 14.65 -7.07
CA VAL A 229 0.74 15.60 -8.19
C VAL A 229 -0.29 16.72 -8.14
N ARG A 230 -1.55 16.39 -7.82
CA ARG A 230 -2.65 17.37 -7.78
C ARG A 230 -2.48 18.42 -6.70
N THR A 231 -1.98 18.04 -5.52
CA THR A 231 -1.76 18.95 -4.39
C THR A 231 -0.37 19.55 -4.40
N GLY A 232 0.58 18.93 -5.11
CA GLY A 232 2.00 19.26 -5.10
C GLY A 232 2.74 18.86 -3.82
N GLU A 233 2.08 18.10 -2.95
CA GLU A 233 2.62 17.68 -1.67
C GLU A 233 3.63 16.54 -1.84
N VAL A 234 4.74 16.65 -1.10
CA VAL A 234 5.76 15.60 -1.01
C VAL A 234 5.70 14.97 0.37
N VAL A 235 5.31 13.69 0.44
CA VAL A 235 5.22 12.93 1.69
C VAL A 235 6.42 12.00 1.78
N ARG A 236 7.20 12.15 2.85
CA ARG A 236 8.36 11.31 3.18
C ARG A 236 8.02 10.50 4.43
N PRO A 237 7.77 9.18 4.31
CA PRO A 237 7.56 8.34 5.50
C PRO A 237 8.81 8.35 6.39
N GLU A 238 8.63 8.56 7.69
CA GLU A 238 9.74 8.64 8.66
C GLU A 238 10.46 7.29 8.79
N ARG A 239 9.69 6.20 8.87
CA ARG A 239 10.19 4.82 8.87
C ARG A 239 9.68 4.09 7.64
N LEU A 240 10.61 3.48 6.91
CA LEU A 240 10.31 2.57 5.82
C LEU A 240 10.82 1.18 6.18
N PRO A 241 10.01 0.13 6.00
CA PRO A 241 10.41 -1.25 6.25
C PRO A 241 11.77 -1.65 5.66
N GLY A 242 12.56 -2.40 6.41
CA GLY A 242 13.79 -3.04 5.95
C GLY A 242 13.53 -4.42 5.31
N ARG A 243 14.58 -5.05 4.76
CA ARG A 243 14.50 -6.39 4.15
C ARG A 243 13.80 -7.43 5.06
N PRO A 244 14.14 -7.58 6.36
CA PRO A 244 13.50 -8.60 7.20
C PRO A 244 11.99 -8.39 7.35
N GLU A 245 11.55 -7.13 7.33
CA GLU A 245 10.15 -6.77 7.46
C GLU A 245 9.39 -7.05 6.16
N LEU A 246 10.00 -6.76 5.00
CA LEU A 246 9.46 -7.10 3.69
C LEU A 246 9.40 -8.61 3.45
N GLU A 247 10.37 -9.38 3.93
CA GLU A 247 10.37 -10.84 3.83
C GLU A 247 9.28 -11.48 4.70
N ARG A 248 8.95 -10.89 5.85
CA ARG A 248 7.86 -11.36 6.71
C ARG A 248 6.49 -11.27 6.04
N VAL A 249 6.27 -10.26 5.19
CA VAL A 249 5.05 -10.15 4.38
C VAL A 249 4.86 -11.38 3.49
N LEU A 250 5.94 -11.98 3.00
CA LEU A 250 5.90 -13.16 2.14
C LEU A 250 5.82 -14.48 2.91
N THR A 251 6.31 -14.52 4.15
CA THR A 251 6.31 -15.74 4.97
C THR A 251 5.12 -15.83 5.91
N GLY A 252 4.33 -14.76 6.07
CA GLY A 252 3.17 -14.72 6.96
C GLY A 252 3.54 -14.77 8.45
N GLY A 253 4.79 -14.46 8.80
CA GLY A 253 5.27 -14.50 10.18
C GLY A 253 4.65 -13.38 11.04
N PRO A 254 4.41 -13.62 12.35
CA PRO A 254 3.92 -12.59 13.25
C PRO A 254 4.87 -11.38 13.30
N PRO A 255 4.38 -10.18 13.63
CA PRO A 255 5.25 -9.04 13.88
C PRO A 255 6.27 -9.41 14.97
N GLY A 256 7.57 -9.37 14.64
CA GLY A 256 8.62 -9.53 15.64
C GLY A 256 8.56 -8.40 16.66
N PRO A 257 9.09 -8.58 17.87
CA PRO A 257 9.15 -7.51 18.85
C PRO A 257 9.89 -6.32 18.23
N ASP A 258 9.27 -5.14 18.28
CA ASP A 258 9.94 -3.89 17.90
C ASP A 258 11.28 -3.84 18.62
N ALA A 259 12.36 -3.71 17.84
CA ALA A 259 13.70 -3.49 18.36
C ALA A 259 13.81 -2.05 18.85
N ASP A 260 13.05 -1.70 19.90
CA ASP A 260 13.19 -0.45 20.66
C ASP A 260 12.45 -0.50 22.02
N MET A 261 12.44 -1.67 22.67
CA MET A 261 12.17 -1.72 24.10
C MET A 261 13.51 -1.64 24.84
N PRO A 262 13.77 -0.59 25.64
CA PRO A 262 14.93 -0.56 26.50
C PRO A 262 14.81 -1.73 27.48
N THR A 263 15.81 -2.60 27.50
CA THR A 263 15.95 -3.62 28.54
C THR A 263 16.10 -2.89 29.88
N ASP A 264 15.06 -2.95 30.69
CA ASP A 264 15.10 -2.58 32.10
C ASP A 264 15.94 -3.63 32.84
N GLU A 265 17.26 -3.51 32.74
CA GLU A 265 18.20 -4.16 33.64
C GLU A 265 18.38 -3.25 34.86
N GLY A 266 17.77 -3.62 35.98
CA GLY A 266 18.22 -3.12 37.28
C GLY A 266 17.17 -3.13 38.39
N SER A 267 17.09 -4.24 39.12
CA SER A 267 17.31 -4.28 40.59
C SER A 267 16.59 -5.48 41.20
N GLN A 268 17.34 -6.54 41.51
CA GLN A 268 16.95 -7.49 42.54
C GLN A 268 18.08 -7.53 43.58
N GLU A 269 17.79 -6.91 44.72
CA GLU A 269 18.58 -6.97 45.96
C GLU A 269 18.85 -8.43 46.38
N PRO A 270 20.02 -8.72 46.99
CA PRO A 270 20.26 -10.04 47.56
C PRO A 270 19.56 -10.16 48.92
N ALA A 271 18.69 -11.16 49.05
CA ALA A 271 18.08 -11.52 50.31
C ALA A 271 19.11 -12.19 51.23
N ASP A 272 19.39 -11.52 52.35
CA ASP A 272 20.08 -12.02 53.52
C ASP A 272 19.34 -13.23 54.11
N ARG A 273 20.03 -14.36 54.25
CA ARG A 273 19.55 -15.52 55.04
C ARG A 273 20.68 -16.12 55.86
N THR A 274 20.88 -15.50 57.01
CA THR A 274 21.11 -16.09 58.34
C THR A 274 20.98 -17.63 58.40
N ALA A 275 22.08 -18.29 58.74
CA ALA A 275 22.13 -19.67 59.19
C ALA A 275 21.70 -19.81 60.66
N PRO A 276 21.17 -20.97 61.06
CA PRO A 276 21.47 -21.50 62.39
C PRO A 276 22.05 -22.91 62.30
N GLY A 277 23.08 -23.15 63.09
CA GLY A 277 23.73 -24.45 63.24
C GLY A 277 23.11 -25.34 64.33
N ALA A 278 23.78 -26.49 64.49
CA ALA A 278 23.63 -27.56 65.49
C ALA A 278 22.38 -28.45 65.33
N ARG A 279 22.49 -29.78 65.28
CA ARG A 279 23.45 -30.72 65.89
C ARG A 279 23.73 -31.91 64.98
#